data_AF-A0A6P0LFG5-F1
#
_entry.id   AF-A0A6P0LFG5-F1
#
_cell.length_a   1.000
_cell.length_b   1.000
_cell.length_c   1.000
_cell.angle_alpha   90.00
_cell.angle_beta   90.00
_cell.angle_gamma   90.00
#
_symmetry.space_group_name_H-M   'P 1'
#
loop_
_entity.id
_entity.type
_entity.pdbx_description
1 polymer ?
#
loop_
_entity_poly.entity_id
_entity_poly.type
_entity_poly.pdbx_seq_one_letter_code
_entity_poly.pdbx_strand_id
1 'polypeptide(L)'
;MSNQNETATLVLTILITTGVIGGGFWWFTVKSDLEINQVFNKFPNNTQQPAQSQSPAHWAIPAASETNQTFAQVPNVPTGLFNYGGSTSWAPIRQSVDVALQTARTGFRLRYVDPIGRPPSSSEGIQMLLLPVRPF
;
A
#
# COMPACT_ATOMS: atom_id res chain seq x y z
N MET A 1 50.06 6.09 -37.39
CA MET A 1 49.08 6.75 -38.28
C MET A 1 47.68 6.40 -37.77
N SER A 2 46.78 7.38 -37.77
CA SER A 2 45.61 7.54 -36.88
C SER A 2 44.55 6.42 -36.90
N ASN A 3 44.09 6.04 -35.70
CA ASN A 3 43.04 5.07 -35.35
C ASN A 3 41.63 5.55 -35.77
N GLN A 4 41.32 5.57 -37.07
CA GLN A 4 40.03 6.07 -37.58
C GLN A 4 38.84 5.16 -37.22
N ASN A 5 39.10 3.90 -36.88
CA ASN A 5 38.11 2.86 -36.57
C ASN A 5 37.71 2.80 -35.08
N GLU A 6 38.58 3.21 -34.16
CA GLU A 6 38.27 3.25 -32.72
C GLU A 6 37.26 4.36 -32.39
N THR A 7 37.49 5.57 -32.91
CA THR A 7 36.56 6.69 -32.74
C THR A 7 35.21 6.39 -33.39
N ALA A 8 35.19 5.76 -34.57
CA ALA A 8 33.96 5.34 -35.23
C ALA A 8 33.19 4.30 -34.39
N THR A 9 33.89 3.34 -33.79
CA THR A 9 33.28 2.33 -32.91
C THR A 9 32.70 2.97 -31.65
N LEU A 10 33.41 3.93 -31.05
CA LEU A 10 32.98 4.61 -29.83
C LEU A 10 31.77 5.54 -30.06
N VAL A 11 31.71 6.21 -31.21
CA VAL A 11 30.54 6.99 -31.61
C VAL A 11 29.36 6.08 -31.92
N LEU A 12 29.58 4.92 -32.56
CA LEU A 12 28.52 3.97 -32.85
C LEU A 12 27.86 3.41 -31.57
N THR A 13 28.66 3.01 -30.58
CA THR A 13 28.13 2.48 -29.32
C THR A 13 27.39 3.53 -28.49
N ILE A 14 27.83 4.80 -28.52
CA ILE A 14 27.15 5.87 -27.80
C ILE A 14 25.78 6.20 -28.40
N LEU A 15 25.65 6.15 -29.73
CA LEU A 15 24.39 6.36 -30.43
C LEU A 15 23.40 5.22 -30.15
N ILE A 16 23.88 3.97 -30.17
CA ILE A 16 23.04 2.81 -29.85
C ILE A 16 22.56 2.88 -28.40
N THR A 17 23.46 3.16 -27.45
CA THR A 17 23.13 3.25 -26.02
C THR A 17 22.11 4.36 -25.75
N THR A 18 22.33 5.54 -26.33
CA THR A 18 21.41 6.67 -26.18
C THR A 18 20.06 6.39 -26.85
N GLY A 19 20.05 5.68 -27.99
CA GLY A 19 18.83 5.24 -28.65
C GLY A 19 18.01 4.25 -27.82
N VAL A 20 18.66 3.29 -27.15
CA VAL A 20 17.98 2.32 -26.28
C VAL A 20 17.43 2.98 -25.02
N ILE A 21 18.24 3.81 -24.35
CA ILE A 21 17.80 4.51 -23.12
C ILE A 21 16.70 5.52 -23.45
N GLY A 22 16.90 6.34 -24.48
CA GLY A 22 15.93 7.33 -24.93
C GLY A 22 14.64 6.69 -25.44
N GLY A 23 14.74 5.63 -26.24
CA GLY A 23 13.60 4.88 -26.75
C GLY A 23 12.85 4.14 -25.65
N GLY A 24 13.55 3.52 -24.70
CA GLY A 24 12.95 2.87 -23.54
C GLY A 24 12.26 3.85 -22.60
N PHE A 25 12.87 5.01 -22.35
CA PHE A 25 12.28 6.07 -21.53
C PHE A 25 11.06 6.70 -22.21
N TRP A 26 11.14 7.02 -23.50
CA TRP A 26 10.02 7.55 -24.27
C TRP A 26 8.86 6.55 -24.38
N TRP A 27 9.14 5.28 -24.64
CA TRP A 27 8.12 4.24 -24.67
C TRP A 27 7.48 4.05 -23.29
N PHE A 28 8.27 4.06 -22.21
CA PHE A 28 7.76 3.96 -20.86
C PHE A 28 6.86 5.15 -20.52
N THR A 29 7.24 6.39 -20.84
CA THR A 29 6.41 7.56 -20.53
C THR A 29 5.16 7.67 -21.40
N VAL A 30 5.23 7.28 -22.68
CA VAL A 30 4.07 7.28 -23.59
C VAL A 30 3.10 6.14 -23.30
N LYS A 31 3.58 4.97 -22.86
CA LYS A 31 2.71 3.85 -22.45
C LYS A 31 2.31 3.86 -20.98
N SER A 32 2.91 4.74 -20.18
CA SER A 32 2.47 5.03 -18.82
C SER A 32 1.27 5.98 -18.84
N ASP A 33 0.20 5.60 -19.54
CA ASP A 33 -1.17 5.95 -19.12
C ASP A 33 -1.47 5.14 -17.84
N LEU A 34 -0.67 5.39 -16.81
CA LEU A 34 -1.02 5.03 -15.44
C LEU A 34 -2.26 5.86 -15.15
N GLU A 35 -3.43 5.23 -15.28
CA GLU A 35 -4.78 5.77 -14.99
C GLU A 35 -4.97 6.14 -13.51
N ILE A 36 -3.98 6.78 -12.87
CA ILE A 36 -4.06 7.28 -11.50
C ILE A 36 -5.23 8.29 -11.39
N ASN A 37 -5.50 9.05 -12.46
CA ASN A 37 -6.64 9.97 -12.53
C ASN A 37 -8.00 9.26 -12.63
N GLN A 38 -8.08 8.04 -13.18
CA GLN A 38 -9.36 7.31 -13.21
C GLN A 38 -9.66 6.62 -11.87
N VAL A 39 -8.62 6.26 -11.12
CA VAL A 39 -8.77 5.81 -9.72
C VAL A 39 -9.23 6.96 -8.83
N PHE A 40 -8.77 8.20 -9.07
CA PHE A 40 -9.24 9.40 -8.36
C PHE A 40 -10.63 9.91 -8.80
N ASN A 41 -11.03 9.70 -10.05
CA ASN A 41 -12.35 10.14 -10.55
C ASN A 41 -13.46 9.09 -10.39
N LYS A 42 -13.13 7.86 -9.98
CA LYS A 42 -14.11 6.83 -9.58
C LYS A 42 -14.62 7.00 -8.14
N PHE A 43 -14.15 8.00 -7.40
CA PHE A 43 -14.86 8.47 -6.23
C PHE A 43 -16.08 9.26 -6.71
N PRO A 44 -17.32 8.81 -6.43
CA PRO A 44 -18.51 9.51 -6.90
C PRO A 44 -18.57 10.89 -6.24
N ASN A 45 -18.33 11.94 -7.04
CA ASN A 45 -18.62 13.31 -6.63
C ASN A 45 -20.14 13.48 -6.70
N ASN A 46 -20.83 13.10 -5.62
CA ASN A 46 -22.27 13.16 -5.54
C ASN A 46 -22.70 14.59 -5.20
N THR A 47 -22.73 15.46 -6.18
CA THR A 47 -23.53 16.68 -6.14
C THR A 47 -24.98 16.32 -6.40
N GLN A 48 -25.76 16.08 -5.34
CA GLN A 48 -27.23 16.13 -5.42
C GLN A 48 -27.88 16.36 -4.04
N GLN A 49 -28.39 17.59 -3.88
CA GLN A 49 -29.73 18.02 -3.41
C GLN A 49 -30.53 17.05 -2.50
N PRO A 50 -31.13 17.52 -1.39
CA PRO A 50 -31.75 16.64 -0.40
C PRO A 50 -33.15 16.17 -0.81
N ALA A 51 -33.38 14.85 -0.81
CA ALA A 51 -34.72 14.26 -0.77
C ALA A 51 -34.75 13.13 0.27
N GLN A 52 -35.52 13.34 1.33
CA GLN A 52 -35.77 12.40 2.42
C GLN A 52 -36.49 11.15 1.91
N SER A 53 -36.04 9.96 2.31
CA SER A 53 -36.87 8.75 2.42
C SER A 53 -36.22 7.76 3.38
N GLN A 54 -36.98 7.36 4.40
CA GLN A 54 -36.55 6.50 5.51
C GLN A 54 -36.55 5.02 5.08
N SER A 55 -35.48 4.28 5.39
CA SER A 55 -35.46 2.81 5.39
C SER A 55 -34.40 2.26 6.35
N PRO A 56 -34.58 1.02 6.88
CA PRO A 56 -34.08 0.61 8.18
C PRO A 56 -32.58 0.32 8.22
N ALA A 57 -31.99 0.67 9.35
CA ALA A 57 -30.56 0.60 9.66
C ALA A 57 -30.00 -0.84 9.66
N HIS A 58 -29.28 -1.21 8.61
CA HIS A 58 -28.17 -2.16 8.69
C HIS A 58 -27.25 -1.95 7.48
N TRP A 59 -25.98 -1.56 7.72
CA TRP A 59 -24.95 -1.21 6.73
C TRP A 59 -24.98 0.17 6.05
N ALA A 60 -25.49 1.22 6.73
CA ALA A 60 -25.10 2.57 6.33
C ALA A 60 -23.61 2.78 6.71
N ILE A 61 -22.72 2.80 5.72
CA ILE A 61 -21.39 3.42 5.88
C ILE A 61 -21.68 4.90 6.16
N PRO A 62 -21.40 5.43 7.35
CA PRO A 62 -21.61 6.85 7.59
C PRO A 62 -20.80 7.61 6.54
N ALA A 63 -21.47 8.47 5.76
CA ALA A 63 -20.77 9.46 4.96
C ALA A 63 -19.79 10.15 5.91
N ALA A 64 -18.49 10.13 5.58
CA ALA A 64 -17.44 10.69 6.40
C ALA A 64 -17.73 12.17 6.61
N SER A 65 -18.47 12.46 7.68
CA SER A 65 -18.58 13.78 8.24
C SER A 65 -17.16 14.10 8.70
N GLU A 66 -16.70 15.33 8.45
CA GLU A 66 -15.39 15.86 8.86
C GLU A 66 -15.20 15.94 10.38
N THR A 67 -15.69 14.95 11.13
CA THR A 67 -15.26 14.70 12.48
C THR A 67 -13.85 14.13 12.41
N ASN A 68 -12.89 14.81 13.03
CA ASN A 68 -11.56 14.29 13.34
C ASN A 68 -11.69 13.03 14.23
N GLN A 69 -12.11 11.92 13.64
CA GLN A 69 -12.27 10.64 14.33
C GLN A 69 -10.88 10.09 14.62
N THR A 70 -10.51 10.07 15.89
CA THR A 70 -9.24 9.48 16.32
C THR A 70 -9.42 7.99 16.57
N PHE A 71 -8.33 7.21 16.47
CA PHE A 71 -8.39 5.78 16.78
C PHE A 71 -8.93 5.48 18.19
N ALA A 72 -8.75 6.40 19.14
CA ALA A 72 -9.27 6.29 20.50
C ALA A 72 -10.81 6.30 20.56
N GLN A 73 -11.49 6.91 19.59
CA GLN A 73 -12.94 7.06 19.54
C GLN A 73 -13.65 5.89 18.86
N VAL A 74 -12.90 4.93 18.28
CA VAL A 74 -13.48 3.74 17.67
C VAL A 74 -14.19 2.91 18.74
N PRO A 75 -15.51 2.69 18.65
CA PRO A 75 -16.25 1.90 19.63
C PRO A 75 -15.96 0.40 19.45
N ASN A 76 -16.19 -0.39 20.50
CA ASN A 76 -16.17 -1.86 20.47
C ASN A 76 -14.85 -2.50 19.99
N VAL A 77 -13.72 -1.81 20.13
CA VAL A 77 -12.39 -2.41 19.88
C VAL A 77 -12.14 -3.51 20.91
N PRO A 78 -11.80 -4.74 20.48
CA PRO A 78 -11.57 -5.86 21.38
C PRO A 78 -10.30 -5.66 22.21
N THR A 79 -10.26 -6.30 23.38
CA THR A 79 -9.10 -6.32 24.25
C THR A 79 -8.34 -7.63 24.11
N GLY A 80 -7.01 -7.57 24.14
CA GLY A 80 -6.16 -8.75 24.03
C GLY A 80 -4.83 -8.49 23.34
N LEU A 81 -4.10 -9.58 23.15
CA LEU A 81 -2.87 -9.64 22.38
C LEU A 81 -3.15 -10.28 21.03
N PHE A 82 -3.00 -9.50 19.96
CA PHE A 82 -3.25 -9.93 18.59
C PHE A 82 -1.92 -10.13 17.88
N ASN A 83 -1.69 -11.37 17.45
CA ASN A 83 -0.52 -11.74 16.69
C ASN A 83 -0.72 -11.35 15.22
N TYR A 84 0.29 -10.72 14.61
CA TYR A 84 0.28 -10.36 13.20
C TYR A 84 1.65 -10.62 12.57
N GLY A 85 1.70 -10.79 11.26
CA GLY A 85 2.94 -10.96 10.50
C GLY A 85 2.74 -10.49 9.07
N GLY A 86 3.79 -10.53 8.25
CA GLY A 86 3.65 -10.34 6.82
C GLY A 86 4.68 -9.43 6.19
N SER A 87 4.23 -8.33 5.60
CA SER A 87 5.03 -7.45 4.74
C SER A 87 6.28 -6.91 5.44
N THR A 88 7.44 -7.12 4.83
CA THR A 88 8.70 -6.52 5.29
C THR A 88 8.74 -5.01 5.11
N SER A 89 7.94 -4.45 4.18
CA SER A 89 7.79 -3.00 4.01
C SER A 89 7.05 -2.35 5.19
N TRP A 90 6.24 -3.11 5.94
CA TRP A 90 5.59 -2.62 7.17
C TRP A 90 6.55 -2.59 8.38
N ALA A 91 7.57 -3.45 8.37
CA ALA A 91 8.45 -3.65 9.52
C ALA A 91 9.14 -2.36 10.04
N PRO A 92 9.58 -1.40 9.21
CA PRO A 92 10.19 -0.16 9.71
C PRO A 92 9.23 0.76 10.46
N ILE A 93 7.96 0.79 10.08
CA ILE A 93 6.97 1.71 10.67
C ILE A 93 6.22 1.12 11.86
N ARG A 94 6.35 -0.20 12.10
CA ARG A 94 5.71 -0.87 13.25
C ARG A 94 6.02 -0.19 14.58
N GLN A 95 7.24 0.30 14.77
CA GLN A 95 7.65 0.86 16.06
C GLN A 95 6.88 2.15 16.40
N SER A 96 6.63 3.01 15.42
CA SER A 96 5.83 4.21 15.64
C SER A 96 4.34 3.91 15.71
N VAL A 97 3.86 3.01 14.84
CA VAL A 97 2.44 2.64 14.78
C VAL A 97 1.99 1.88 16.01
N ASP A 98 2.73 0.86 16.44
CA ASP A 98 2.37 0.03 17.60
C ASP A 98 2.34 0.87 18.88
N VAL A 99 3.27 1.82 19.04
CA VAL A 99 3.27 2.77 20.16
C VAL A 99 2.05 3.69 20.12
N ALA A 100 1.72 4.24 18.95
CA ALA A 100 0.55 5.12 18.81
C ALA A 100 -0.76 4.37 19.08
N LEU A 101 -0.90 3.14 18.57
CA LEU A 101 -2.06 2.28 18.81
C LEU A 101 -2.19 1.92 20.29
N GLN A 102 -1.09 1.52 20.93
CA GLN A 102 -1.05 1.15 22.35
C GLN A 102 -1.36 2.35 23.25
N THR A 103 -0.94 3.56 22.86
CA THR A 103 -1.23 4.82 23.57
C THR A 103 -2.71 5.19 23.44
N ALA A 104 -3.26 5.09 22.23
CA ALA A 104 -4.68 5.37 21.98
C ALA A 104 -5.61 4.32 22.59
N ARG A 105 -5.15 3.07 22.76
CA ARG A 105 -5.98 1.95 23.19
C ARG A 105 -5.16 0.90 23.95
N THR A 106 -4.99 1.10 25.25
CA THR A 106 -4.11 0.25 26.09
C THR A 106 -4.52 -1.24 26.15
N GLY A 107 -5.80 -1.54 25.93
CA GLY A 107 -6.32 -2.91 25.89
C GLY A 107 -6.09 -3.64 24.56
N PHE A 108 -5.73 -2.95 23.48
CA PHE A 108 -5.51 -3.53 22.17
C PHE A 108 -4.01 -3.61 21.89
N ARG A 109 -3.42 -4.79 22.07
CA ARG A 109 -1.98 -5.00 21.93
C ARG A 109 -1.68 -5.77 20.66
N LEU A 110 -0.78 -5.26 19.84
CA LEU A 110 -0.28 -5.97 18.67
C LEU A 110 1.07 -6.62 18.99
N ARG A 111 1.29 -7.84 18.50
CA ARG A 111 2.59 -8.52 18.52
C ARG A 111 2.93 -9.05 17.15
N TYR A 112 4.02 -8.55 16.60
CA TYR A 112 4.57 -9.09 15.37
C TYR A 112 5.17 -10.48 15.64
N VAL A 113 4.86 -11.46 14.79
CA VAL A 113 5.41 -12.81 14.79
C VAL A 113 5.89 -13.17 13.39
N ASP A 114 7.09 -13.73 13.33
CA ASP A 114 7.63 -14.24 12.08
C ASP A 114 6.94 -15.56 11.67
N PRO A 115 6.77 -15.80 10.36
CA PRO A 115 6.27 -17.08 9.87
C PRO A 115 7.24 -18.22 10.19
N ILE A 116 6.69 -19.38 10.57
CA ILE A 116 7.50 -20.55 10.93
C ILE A 116 8.04 -21.20 9.66
N GLY A 117 9.36 -21.38 9.59
CA GLY A 117 10.01 -22.13 8.52
C GLY A 117 10.08 -21.41 7.17
N ARG A 118 9.65 -20.14 7.09
CA ARG A 118 9.72 -19.31 5.88
C ARG A 118 10.08 -17.86 6.24
N PRO A 119 10.69 -17.09 5.32
CA PRO A 119 10.93 -15.66 5.53
C PRO A 119 9.62 -14.85 5.55
N PRO A 120 9.56 -13.71 6.27
CA PRO A 120 8.42 -12.80 6.21
C PRO A 120 8.16 -12.26 4.81
N SER A 121 6.88 -12.23 4.41
CA SER A 121 6.42 -11.59 3.17
C SER A 121 4.93 -11.28 3.26
N SER A 122 4.40 -10.45 2.35
CA SER A 122 2.95 -10.20 2.26
C SER A 122 2.17 -11.51 2.02
N SER A 123 2.68 -12.39 1.17
CA SER A 123 2.07 -13.69 0.89
C SER A 123 2.04 -14.58 2.11
N GLU A 124 3.10 -14.60 2.92
CA GLU A 124 3.13 -15.32 4.19
C GLU A 124 2.15 -14.73 5.20
N GLY A 125 2.08 -13.40 5.32
CA GLY A 125 1.11 -12.74 6.21
C GLY A 125 -0.34 -13.10 5.89
N ILE A 126 -0.70 -13.16 4.60
CA ILE A 126 -2.02 -13.62 4.17
C ILE A 126 -2.24 -15.08 4.54
N GLN A 127 -1.25 -15.96 4.32
CA GLN A 127 -1.35 -17.37 4.70
C GLN A 127 -1.52 -17.55 6.21
N MET A 128 -0.87 -16.73 7.03
CA MET A 128 -1.03 -16.74 8.49
C MET A 128 -2.45 -16.41 8.96
N LEU A 129 -3.23 -15.65 8.17
CA LEU A 129 -4.63 -15.32 8.47
C LEU A 129 -5.61 -16.38 7.96
N LEU A 130 -5.30 -17.00 6.81
CA LEU A 130 -6.18 -17.98 6.17
C LEU A 130 -6.03 -19.38 6.77
N LEU A 131 -4.84 -19.71 7.25
CA LEU A 131 -4.56 -21.01 7.84
C LEU A 131 -4.82 -20.97 9.34
N PRO A 132 -5.42 -22.03 9.92
CA PRO A 132 -5.47 -22.20 11.36
C PRO A 132 -4.04 -22.10 11.90
N VAL A 133 -3.84 -21.13 12.79
CA VAL A 133 -2.55 -20.85 13.43
C VAL A 133 -2.01 -22.16 14.01
N ARG A 134 -0.89 -22.65 13.47
CA ARG A 134 -0.18 -23.76 14.13
C ARG A 134 0.21 -23.28 15.53
N PRO A 135 0.00 -24.08 16.58
CA PRO A 135 0.18 -23.62 17.95
C PRO A 135 1.58 -23.05 18.15
N PHE A 136 1.61 -21.89 18.79
CA PHE A 136 2.81 -21.22 19.31
C PHE A 136 3.48 -22.03 20.40
#